data_AF-A0A6L7XRM2-F1
#
_entry.id   AF-A0A6L7XRM2-F1
#
_cell.length_a   1.000
_cell.length_b   1.000
_cell.length_c   1.000
_cell.angle_alpha   90.00
_cell.angle_beta   90.00
_cell.angle_gamma   90.00
#
_symmetry.space_group_name_H-M   'P 1'
#
loop_
_entity.id
_entity.type
_entity.pdbx_description
1 polymer ?
#
loop_
_entity_poly.entity_id
_entity_poly.type
_entity_poly.pdbx_seq_one_letter_code
_entity_poly.pdbx_strand_id
1 'polypeptide(L)'
;DAVRCTLPMFWNHGWEYEGEFFKFPLRAVVPKPLQKPHPPLWVACSQLDTIKYAAHRGMGSLCFKFVSLDAARAWVNAYYNNYVHNLEKLADYQTNPNIAVVSGFMCAETDDEAWAKADGWTFFQFALQLYNKEGPFEPGTMNFWDRYQEWKQTPAGQKRSGSELIGSPDTIRERLMELERSNVDQVILLNQAGKNTHEDICSSLELFAREVMPEFHARHGEQEAWKAAVLAGEIELEDIDTDPFNFAARGKPTLKSSKEARNMISGVTGRPEAQSVA
;
A
#
# COMPACT_ATOMS: atom_id res chain seq x y z
N ASP A 1 -10.90 18.33 4.88
CA ASP A 1 -10.39 19.70 4.66
C ASP A 1 -9.17 19.74 3.74
N ALA A 2 -8.03 19.13 4.11
CA ALA A 2 -6.79 19.18 3.32
C ALA A 2 -6.97 18.84 1.82
N VAL A 3 -7.71 17.79 1.48
CA VAL A 3 -7.98 17.40 0.08
C VAL A 3 -8.76 18.47 -0.69
N ARG A 4 -9.77 19.10 -0.05
CA ARG A 4 -10.55 20.21 -0.65
C ARG A 4 -9.70 21.46 -0.83
N CYS A 5 -8.80 21.69 0.12
CA CYS A 5 -7.82 22.78 0.09
C CYS A 5 -6.81 22.61 -1.06
N THR A 6 -6.23 21.43 -1.24
CA THR A 6 -5.05 21.25 -2.11
C THR A 6 -5.38 20.79 -3.53
N LEU A 7 -6.34 19.90 -3.74
CA LEU A 7 -6.51 19.30 -5.07
C LEU A 7 -6.87 20.32 -6.16
N PRO A 8 -7.76 21.29 -5.94
CA PRO A 8 -8.07 22.28 -6.96
C PRO A 8 -6.88 23.10 -7.45
N MET A 9 -5.81 23.17 -6.65
CA MET A 9 -4.56 23.80 -7.06
C MET A 9 -3.90 23.11 -8.26
N PHE A 10 -4.20 21.84 -8.54
CA PHE A 10 -3.62 21.14 -9.69
C PHE A 10 -4.18 21.61 -11.04
N TRP A 11 -5.46 22.01 -11.09
CA TRP A 11 -6.14 22.39 -12.34
C TRP A 11 -6.53 23.88 -12.42
N ASN A 12 -6.69 24.59 -11.31
CA ASN A 12 -6.98 26.02 -11.30
C ASN A 12 -5.71 26.87 -11.33
N HIS A 13 -5.62 27.90 -12.18
CA HIS A 13 -4.45 28.80 -12.19
C HIS A 13 -4.29 29.55 -10.85
N GLY A 14 -5.35 30.21 -10.40
CA GLY A 14 -5.46 30.83 -9.09
C GLY A 14 -6.41 30.03 -8.18
N TRP A 15 -6.07 29.93 -6.90
CA TRP A 15 -6.89 29.25 -5.91
C TRP A 15 -6.86 30.02 -4.58
N GLU A 16 -8.03 30.14 -3.94
CA GLU A 16 -8.19 30.63 -2.58
C GLU A 16 -9.00 29.61 -1.80
N TYR A 17 -8.81 29.56 -0.48
CA TYR A 17 -9.50 28.58 0.34
C TYR A 17 -9.77 29.13 1.73
N GLU A 18 -10.97 28.87 2.23
CA GLU A 18 -11.38 29.12 3.61
C GLU A 18 -12.12 27.88 4.12
N GLY A 19 -11.42 27.06 4.90
CA GLY A 19 -11.95 25.86 5.53
C GLY A 19 -11.68 25.83 7.03
N GLU A 20 -11.99 24.70 7.66
CA GLU A 20 -11.88 24.51 9.11
C GLU A 20 -10.43 24.63 9.61
N PHE A 21 -9.47 24.05 8.87
CA PHE A 21 -8.08 23.97 9.27
C PHE A 21 -7.14 24.82 8.39
N PHE A 22 -7.56 25.17 7.18
CA PHE A 22 -6.73 25.93 6.23
C PHE A 22 -7.45 27.19 5.74
N LYS A 23 -6.74 28.31 5.74
CA LYS A 23 -7.21 29.59 5.19
C LYS A 23 -6.09 30.33 4.49
N PHE A 24 -6.27 30.67 3.21
CA PHE A 24 -5.34 31.53 2.49
C PHE A 24 -6.05 32.32 1.37
N PRO A 25 -5.58 33.54 1.07
CA PRO A 25 -6.14 34.37 -0.01
C PRO A 25 -5.72 33.83 -1.39
N LEU A 26 -6.34 34.33 -2.45
CA LEU A 26 -6.03 33.94 -3.83
C LEU A 26 -4.52 33.97 -4.15
N ARG A 27 -3.99 32.81 -4.55
CA ARG A 27 -2.61 32.66 -5.02
C ARG A 27 -2.57 31.92 -6.35
N ALA A 28 -1.65 32.32 -7.22
CA ALA A 28 -1.28 31.50 -8.37
C ALA A 28 -0.45 30.30 -7.90
N VAL A 29 -0.85 29.08 -8.30
CA VAL A 29 -0.10 27.86 -7.96
C VAL A 29 0.63 27.37 -9.20
N VAL A 30 1.95 27.55 -9.22
CA VAL A 30 2.82 27.18 -10.34
C VAL A 30 4.09 26.50 -9.84
N PRO A 31 4.69 25.58 -10.62
CA PRO A 31 4.23 25.07 -11.92
C PRO A 31 3.06 24.08 -11.81
N LYS A 32 2.38 23.80 -12.93
CA LYS A 32 1.34 22.76 -12.99
C LYS A 32 1.96 21.38 -13.24
N PRO A 33 1.37 20.30 -12.71
CA PRO A 33 1.84 18.94 -12.99
C PRO A 33 1.73 18.61 -14.48
N LEU A 34 2.58 17.71 -14.95
CA LEU A 34 2.52 17.17 -16.31
C LEU A 34 1.23 16.36 -16.51
N GLN A 35 0.92 15.47 -15.57
CA GLN A 35 -0.31 14.66 -15.54
C GLN A 35 -1.54 15.55 -15.31
N LYS A 36 -2.58 15.33 -16.09
CA LYS A 36 -3.86 16.07 -16.03
C LYS A 36 -5.02 15.14 -15.66
N PRO A 37 -6.04 15.63 -14.93
CA PRO A 37 -6.09 16.95 -14.29
C PRO A 37 -5.15 17.08 -13.09
N HIS A 38 -4.72 15.95 -12.52
CA HIS A 38 -3.74 15.84 -11.44
C HIS A 38 -3.09 14.44 -11.50
N PRO A 39 -1.97 14.20 -10.81
CA PRO A 39 -1.45 12.85 -10.62
C PRO A 39 -2.49 11.93 -9.94
N PRO A 40 -2.52 10.62 -10.24
CA PRO A 40 -3.43 9.67 -9.59
C PRO A 40 -3.29 9.71 -8.07
N LEU A 41 -4.42 9.66 -7.37
CA LEU A 41 -4.47 9.73 -5.91
C LEU A 41 -4.38 8.34 -5.31
N TRP A 42 -3.60 8.21 -4.24
CA TRP A 42 -3.35 6.96 -3.54
C TRP A 42 -3.35 7.19 -2.02
N VAL A 43 -3.80 6.19 -1.27
CA VAL A 43 -3.79 6.16 0.19
C VAL A 43 -3.00 4.94 0.65
N ALA A 44 -2.00 5.17 1.50
CA ALA A 44 -1.32 4.09 2.21
C ALA A 44 -2.29 3.44 3.22
N CYS A 45 -2.54 2.16 3.04
CA CYS A 45 -3.51 1.37 3.78
C CYS A 45 -2.81 0.23 4.51
N SER A 46 -2.83 0.27 5.84
CA SER A 46 -2.29 -0.82 6.67
C SER A 46 -3.38 -1.73 7.25
N GLN A 47 -4.66 -1.37 7.09
CA GLN A 47 -5.81 -2.07 7.62
C GLN A 47 -6.94 -2.04 6.59
N LEU A 48 -7.83 -3.04 6.67
CA LEU A 48 -8.98 -3.15 5.79
C LEU A 48 -9.89 -1.93 5.84
N ASP A 49 -10.10 -1.32 7.01
CA ASP A 49 -10.93 -0.12 7.13
C ASP A 49 -10.35 1.06 6.33
N THR A 50 -9.02 1.18 6.26
CA THR A 50 -8.37 2.19 5.42
C THR A 50 -8.51 1.87 3.93
N ILE A 51 -8.54 0.58 3.55
CA ILE A 51 -8.79 0.14 2.17
C ILE A 51 -10.22 0.51 1.76
N LYS A 52 -11.22 0.17 2.59
CA LYS A 52 -12.61 0.58 2.39
C LYS A 52 -12.75 2.10 2.32
N TYR A 53 -12.04 2.83 3.19
CA TYR A 53 -12.01 4.29 3.14
C TYR A 53 -11.41 4.85 1.83
N ALA A 54 -10.31 4.27 1.34
CA ALA A 54 -9.71 4.69 0.07
C ALA A 54 -10.69 4.49 -1.09
N ALA A 55 -11.37 3.33 -1.14
CA ALA A 55 -12.42 3.04 -2.11
C ALA A 55 -13.60 4.04 -2.02
N HIS A 56 -14.12 4.26 -0.81
CA HIS A 56 -15.18 5.24 -0.52
C HIS A 56 -14.83 6.63 -1.05
N ARG A 57 -13.56 7.03 -0.97
CA ARG A 57 -13.08 8.32 -1.49
C ARG A 57 -12.64 8.26 -2.95
N GLY A 58 -12.76 7.14 -3.64
CA GLY A 58 -12.35 6.98 -5.03
C GLY A 58 -10.84 7.14 -5.26
N MET A 59 -10.02 6.77 -4.28
CA MET A 59 -8.56 6.80 -4.35
C MET A 59 -7.99 5.39 -4.40
N GLY A 60 -6.81 5.24 -4.98
CA GLY A 60 -6.12 3.96 -5.03
C GLY A 60 -5.65 3.52 -3.64
N SER A 61 -5.65 2.22 -3.37
CA SER A 61 -5.15 1.65 -2.13
C SER A 61 -3.73 1.13 -2.31
N LEU A 62 -2.80 1.56 -1.45
CA LEU A 62 -1.44 1.02 -1.37
C LEU A 62 -1.34 0.22 -0.07
N CYS A 63 -1.29 -1.10 -0.15
CA CYS A 63 -1.23 -1.96 1.03
C CYS A 63 0.03 -2.84 1.03
N PHE A 64 0.38 -3.36 2.19
CA PHE A 64 1.33 -4.48 2.24
C PHE A 64 0.62 -5.75 1.76
N LYS A 65 1.40 -6.68 1.19
CA LYS A 65 0.87 -7.96 0.71
C LYS A 65 0.04 -8.68 1.78
N PHE A 66 -1.06 -9.28 1.34
CA PHE A 66 -2.04 -10.00 2.16
C PHE A 66 -1.45 -11.26 2.80
N VAL A 67 -2.06 -11.70 3.90
CA VAL A 67 -1.63 -12.88 4.66
C VAL A 67 -1.95 -14.20 3.93
N SER A 68 -2.98 -14.22 3.08
CA SER A 68 -3.39 -15.38 2.29
C SER A 68 -4.12 -14.96 1.00
N LEU A 69 -4.32 -15.91 0.08
CA LEU A 69 -5.14 -15.72 -1.13
C LEU A 69 -6.58 -15.32 -0.80
N ASP A 70 -7.17 -15.99 0.20
CA ASP A 70 -8.55 -15.70 0.64
C ASP A 70 -8.65 -14.28 1.23
N ALA A 71 -7.66 -13.87 2.02
CA ALA A 71 -7.59 -12.51 2.54
C ALA A 71 -7.46 -11.49 1.40
N ALA A 72 -6.63 -11.78 0.38
CA ALA A 72 -6.48 -10.93 -0.80
C ALA A 72 -7.83 -10.77 -1.52
N ARG A 73 -8.52 -11.88 -1.82
CA ARG A 73 -9.82 -11.86 -2.50
C ARG A 73 -10.85 -11.08 -1.68
N ALA A 74 -10.95 -11.32 -0.37
CA ALA A 74 -11.87 -10.61 0.51
C ALA A 74 -11.61 -9.09 0.52
N TRP A 75 -10.34 -8.68 0.57
CA TRP A 75 -9.97 -7.26 0.62
C TRP A 75 -10.17 -6.56 -0.72
N VAL A 76 -9.88 -7.23 -1.84
CA VAL A 76 -10.13 -6.72 -3.19
C VAL A 76 -11.63 -6.54 -3.42
N ASN A 77 -12.45 -7.54 -3.08
CA ASN A 77 -13.92 -7.44 -3.15
C ASN A 77 -14.44 -6.30 -2.28
N ALA A 78 -13.96 -6.19 -1.04
CA ALA A 78 -14.34 -5.11 -0.14
C ALA A 78 -13.98 -3.72 -0.69
N TYR A 79 -12.82 -3.57 -1.35
CA TYR A 79 -12.43 -2.33 -2.03
C TYR A 79 -13.40 -1.99 -3.16
N TYR A 80 -13.58 -2.90 -4.12
CA TYR A 80 -14.39 -2.63 -5.32
C TYR A 80 -15.89 -2.49 -5.00
N ASN A 81 -16.45 -3.31 -4.12
CA ASN A 81 -17.83 -3.14 -3.65
C ASN A 81 -18.03 -1.78 -2.98
N ASN A 82 -17.08 -1.34 -2.16
CA ASN A 82 -17.20 -0.05 -1.52
C ASN A 82 -17.06 1.11 -2.52
N TYR A 83 -16.18 0.97 -3.52
CA TYR A 83 -16.06 1.95 -4.61
C TYR A 83 -17.35 2.04 -5.44
N VAL A 84 -17.94 0.90 -5.84
CA VAL A 84 -19.13 0.89 -6.70
C VAL A 84 -20.38 1.37 -5.95
N HIS A 85 -20.56 0.97 -4.69
CA HIS A 85 -21.80 1.20 -3.96
C HIS A 85 -21.77 2.43 -3.03
N ASN A 86 -20.60 2.92 -2.63
CA ASN A 86 -20.47 3.95 -1.58
C ASN A 86 -19.58 5.14 -1.98
N LEU A 87 -19.29 5.37 -3.26
CA LEU A 87 -18.39 6.45 -3.68
C LEU A 87 -18.85 7.85 -3.22
N GLU A 88 -18.00 8.53 -2.45
CA GLU A 88 -18.18 9.90 -1.98
C GLU A 88 -16.85 10.67 -2.04
N LYS A 89 -16.62 11.34 -3.19
CA LYS A 89 -15.43 12.17 -3.40
C LYS A 89 -15.36 13.32 -2.41
N LEU A 90 -14.16 13.65 -1.94
CA LEU A 90 -13.94 14.82 -1.06
C LEU A 90 -13.98 16.15 -1.81
N ALA A 91 -13.66 16.16 -3.10
CA ALA A 91 -13.65 17.29 -4.02
C ALA A 91 -13.82 16.77 -5.46
N ASP A 92 -13.90 17.65 -6.45
CA ASP A 92 -14.11 17.23 -7.84
C ASP A 92 -12.82 16.77 -8.56
N TYR A 93 -12.24 15.68 -8.07
CA TYR A 93 -11.08 15.03 -8.69
C TYR A 93 -11.49 13.81 -9.53
N GLN A 94 -10.59 13.41 -10.43
CA GLN A 94 -10.67 12.13 -11.13
C GLN A 94 -10.28 11.01 -10.18
N THR A 95 -11.11 9.98 -10.09
CA THR A 95 -10.90 8.83 -9.21
C THR A 95 -9.82 7.89 -9.76
N ASN A 96 -9.30 7.02 -8.89
CA ASN A 96 -8.27 6.03 -9.21
C ASN A 96 -8.63 4.67 -8.57
N PRO A 97 -9.58 3.90 -9.13
CA PRO A 97 -9.94 2.57 -8.63
C PRO A 97 -8.82 1.58 -8.91
N ASN A 98 -7.89 1.42 -7.97
CA ASN A 98 -6.78 0.47 -8.07
C ASN A 98 -6.35 0.01 -6.67
N ILE A 99 -5.97 -1.26 -6.55
CA ILE A 99 -5.30 -1.82 -5.38
C ILE A 99 -3.88 -2.26 -5.75
N ALA A 100 -2.90 -1.70 -5.05
CA ALA A 100 -1.50 -2.10 -5.20
C ALA A 100 -0.99 -2.73 -3.91
N VAL A 101 -0.23 -3.82 -4.05
CA VAL A 101 0.43 -4.50 -2.93
C VAL A 101 1.94 -4.33 -3.00
N VAL A 102 2.56 -4.00 -1.88
CA VAL A 102 4.03 -4.03 -1.74
C VAL A 102 4.45 -5.44 -1.37
N SER A 103 5.40 -6.00 -2.13
CA SER A 103 6.06 -7.26 -1.80
C SER A 103 7.57 -7.10 -1.79
N GLY A 104 8.22 -7.74 -0.82
CA GLY A 104 9.65 -8.02 -0.91
C GLY A 104 9.95 -8.74 -2.22
N PHE A 105 11.03 -8.33 -2.88
CA PHE A 105 11.37 -8.81 -4.22
C PHE A 105 12.87 -9.12 -4.33
N MET A 106 13.19 -10.30 -4.84
CA MET A 106 14.52 -10.70 -5.28
C MET A 106 14.37 -11.90 -6.23
N CYS A 107 14.67 -11.70 -7.51
CA CYS A 107 14.68 -12.74 -8.53
C CYS A 107 16.12 -13.20 -8.76
N ALA A 108 16.38 -14.50 -8.66
CA ALA A 108 17.67 -15.10 -8.97
C ALA A 108 17.45 -16.39 -9.77
N GLU A 109 18.51 -17.07 -10.23
CA GLU A 109 18.33 -18.31 -11.01
C GLU A 109 17.70 -19.43 -10.18
N THR A 110 17.97 -19.43 -8.87
CA THR A 110 17.44 -20.41 -7.92
C THR A 110 16.83 -19.73 -6.70
N ASP A 111 15.92 -20.43 -6.03
CA ASP A 111 15.31 -19.94 -4.79
C ASP A 111 16.35 -19.67 -3.71
N ASP A 112 17.33 -20.56 -3.54
CA ASP A 112 18.36 -20.41 -2.51
C ASP A 112 19.24 -19.18 -2.74
N GLU A 113 19.60 -18.90 -3.99
CA GLU A 113 20.35 -17.70 -4.34
C GLU A 113 19.54 -16.43 -4.05
N ALA A 114 18.27 -16.41 -4.43
CA ALA A 114 17.39 -15.28 -4.16
C ALA A 114 17.29 -15.00 -2.65
N TRP A 115 17.12 -16.04 -1.83
CA TRP A 115 17.05 -15.90 -0.38
C TRP A 115 18.38 -15.48 0.25
N ALA A 116 19.52 -15.91 -0.29
CA ALA A 116 20.83 -15.44 0.15
C ALA A 116 21.02 -13.93 -0.09
N LYS A 117 20.41 -13.40 -1.15
CA LYS A 117 20.49 -11.98 -1.55
C LYS A 117 19.38 -11.10 -0.95
N ALA A 118 18.36 -11.68 -0.33
CA ALA A 118 17.16 -10.96 0.12
C ALA A 118 17.24 -10.41 1.57
N ASP A 119 18.44 -10.30 2.14
CA ASP A 119 18.65 -9.82 3.52
C ASP A 119 18.04 -8.45 3.80
N GLY A 120 17.94 -7.61 2.76
CA GLY A 120 17.28 -6.32 2.84
C GLY A 120 15.83 -6.41 3.29
N TRP A 121 15.07 -7.35 2.73
CA TRP A 121 13.66 -7.52 3.03
C TRP A 121 13.44 -8.09 4.44
N THR A 122 14.16 -9.15 4.80
CA THR A 122 14.05 -9.78 6.12
C THR A 122 14.51 -8.82 7.22
N PHE A 123 15.52 -7.97 6.96
CA PHE A 123 15.89 -6.88 7.86
C PHE A 123 14.77 -5.86 8.03
N PHE A 124 14.13 -5.43 6.92
CA PHE A 124 13.01 -4.49 6.96
C PHE A 124 11.83 -5.02 7.79
N GLN A 125 11.43 -6.28 7.56
CA GLN A 125 10.39 -6.94 8.35
C GLN A 125 10.76 -7.05 9.82
N PHE A 126 12.00 -7.45 10.12
CA PHE A 126 12.51 -7.54 11.48
C PHE A 126 12.46 -6.18 12.18
N ALA A 127 12.95 -5.12 11.54
CA ALA A 127 12.97 -3.76 12.09
C ALA A 127 11.56 -3.25 12.41
N LEU A 128 10.59 -3.48 11.52
CA LEU A 128 9.18 -3.14 11.76
C LEU A 128 8.61 -3.91 12.96
N GLN A 129 8.88 -5.21 13.06
CA GLN A 129 8.41 -6.04 14.17
C GLN A 129 9.04 -5.61 15.50
N LEU A 130 10.35 -5.36 15.50
CA LEU A 130 11.11 -4.91 16.66
C LEU A 130 10.58 -3.57 17.17
N TYR A 131 10.43 -2.58 16.28
CA TYR A 131 9.92 -1.26 16.64
C TYR A 131 8.48 -1.33 17.17
N ASN A 132 7.62 -2.15 16.56
CA ASN A 132 6.24 -2.30 17.04
C ASN A 132 6.13 -3.00 18.40
N LYS A 133 7.08 -3.87 18.78
CA LYS A 133 7.04 -4.65 20.03
C LYS A 133 7.77 -3.97 21.18
N GLU A 134 8.94 -3.40 20.89
CA GLU A 134 9.89 -2.91 21.88
C GLU A 134 10.11 -1.38 21.81
N GLY A 135 9.62 -0.72 20.76
CA GLY A 135 9.76 0.72 20.59
C GLY A 135 8.72 1.57 21.36
N PRO A 136 8.87 2.90 21.35
CA PRO A 136 9.93 3.66 20.68
C PRO A 136 11.27 3.56 21.43
N PHE A 137 12.38 3.59 20.67
CA PHE A 137 13.74 3.61 21.21
C PHE A 137 14.32 5.02 21.19
N GLU A 138 15.20 5.34 22.14
CA GLU A 138 15.99 6.57 22.11
C GLU A 138 16.99 6.52 20.94
N PRO A 139 17.11 7.58 20.11
CA PRO A 139 18.05 7.60 18.98
C PRO A 139 19.48 7.31 19.42
N GLY A 140 20.16 6.40 18.71
CA GLY A 140 21.56 6.03 18.97
C GLY A 140 21.78 4.99 20.07
N THR A 141 20.74 4.55 20.78
CA THR A 141 20.89 3.54 21.86
C THR A 141 20.84 2.10 21.38
N MET A 142 20.36 1.87 20.16
CA MET A 142 20.13 0.55 19.60
C MET A 142 20.62 0.46 18.16
N ASN A 143 21.35 -0.60 17.83
CA ASN A 143 21.67 -0.96 16.46
C ASN A 143 20.74 -2.09 16.00
N PHE A 144 19.79 -1.76 15.11
CA PHE A 144 18.84 -2.75 14.59
C PHE A 144 19.52 -3.83 13.74
N TRP A 145 20.64 -3.52 13.09
CA TRP A 145 21.35 -4.47 12.27
C TRP A 145 21.99 -5.58 13.12
N ASP A 146 22.58 -5.24 14.26
CA ASP A 146 23.21 -6.23 15.14
C ASP A 146 22.15 -7.18 15.72
N ARG A 147 21.01 -6.61 16.17
CA ARG A 147 19.84 -7.37 16.65
C ARG A 147 19.26 -8.28 15.55
N TYR A 148 19.24 -7.80 14.31
CA TYR A 148 18.83 -8.59 13.16
C TYR A 148 19.77 -9.77 12.92
N GLN A 149 21.10 -9.56 12.98
CA GLN A 149 22.07 -10.64 12.78
C GLN A 149 21.92 -11.74 13.83
N GLU A 150 21.69 -11.38 15.10
CA GLU A 150 21.37 -12.34 16.16
C GLU A 150 20.07 -13.10 15.86
N TRP A 151 19.01 -12.38 15.52
CA TRP A 151 17.70 -12.97 15.19
C TRP A 151 17.75 -13.90 13.97
N LYS A 152 18.51 -13.53 12.93
CA LYS A 152 18.66 -14.29 11.68
C LYS A 152 19.20 -15.71 11.91
N GLN A 153 19.99 -15.92 12.97
CA GLN A 153 20.51 -17.24 13.33
C GLN A 153 19.50 -18.12 14.08
N THR A 154 18.37 -17.56 14.52
CA THR A 154 17.33 -18.32 15.21
C THR A 154 16.44 -19.08 14.21
N PRO A 155 15.72 -20.14 14.64
CA PRO A 155 14.75 -20.82 13.78
C PRO A 155 13.67 -19.88 13.21
N ALA A 156 13.32 -18.83 13.95
CA ALA A 156 12.36 -17.82 13.48
C ALA A 156 12.94 -16.95 12.35
N GLY A 157 14.23 -16.60 12.44
CA GLY A 157 14.94 -15.80 11.42
C GLY A 157 15.27 -16.58 10.15
N GLN A 158 15.44 -17.91 10.25
CA GLN A 158 15.64 -18.79 9.11
C GLN A 158 14.34 -19.19 8.40
N LYS A 159 13.18 -18.89 9.00
CA LYS A 159 11.89 -19.24 8.41
C LYS A 159 11.64 -18.36 7.18
N ARG A 160 11.72 -18.98 6.01
CA ARG A 160 11.28 -18.36 4.76
C ARG A 160 9.76 -18.27 4.77
N SER A 161 9.25 -17.06 4.67
CA SER A 161 7.84 -16.85 4.40
C SER A 161 7.59 -17.29 2.94
N GLY A 162 6.51 -18.03 2.72
CA GLY A 162 6.15 -18.48 1.37
C GLY A 162 5.37 -17.43 0.58
N SER A 163 5.29 -16.19 1.06
CA SER A 163 4.40 -15.18 0.49
C SER A 163 5.11 -14.12 -0.34
N GLU A 164 6.42 -13.94 -0.23
CA GLU A 164 7.14 -12.90 -0.96
C GLU A 164 7.50 -13.28 -2.39
N LEU A 165 7.91 -12.29 -3.18
CA LEU A 165 8.44 -12.46 -4.53
C LEU A 165 9.96 -12.63 -4.48
N ILE A 166 10.41 -13.54 -3.61
CA ILE A 166 11.82 -13.89 -3.42
C ILE A 166 12.00 -15.33 -3.88
N GLY A 167 12.66 -15.53 -5.01
CA GLY A 167 12.87 -16.86 -5.58
C GLY A 167 13.37 -16.86 -7.02
N SER A 168 13.29 -18.05 -7.63
CA SER A 168 13.45 -18.26 -9.06
C SER A 168 12.32 -17.62 -9.89
N PRO A 169 12.48 -17.46 -11.22
CA PRO A 169 11.41 -17.00 -12.09
C PRO A 169 10.12 -17.81 -11.94
N ASP A 170 10.22 -19.13 -11.78
CA ASP A 170 9.06 -20.01 -11.62
C ASP A 170 8.35 -19.78 -10.29
N THR A 171 9.10 -19.69 -9.19
CA THR A 171 8.53 -19.34 -7.87
C THR A 171 7.82 -17.99 -7.92
N ILE A 172 8.45 -16.96 -8.50
CA ILE A 172 7.84 -15.63 -8.61
C ILE A 172 6.59 -15.67 -9.48
N ARG A 173 6.60 -16.44 -10.59
CA ARG A 173 5.46 -16.61 -11.48
C ARG A 173 4.26 -17.20 -10.73
N GLU A 174 4.46 -18.27 -9.96
CA GLU A 174 3.40 -18.88 -9.14
C GLU A 174 2.80 -17.86 -8.16
N ARG A 175 3.63 -17.08 -7.47
CA ARG A 175 3.18 -16.06 -6.51
C ARG A 175 2.45 -14.89 -7.15
N LEU A 176 2.83 -14.49 -8.36
CA LEU A 176 2.12 -13.46 -9.11
C LEU A 176 0.79 -14.00 -9.65
N MET A 177 0.72 -15.27 -10.08
CA MET A 177 -0.54 -15.91 -10.45
C MET A 177 -1.50 -15.99 -9.26
N GLU A 178 -1.02 -16.24 -8.04
CA GLU A 178 -1.85 -16.15 -6.84
C GLU A 178 -2.46 -14.74 -6.67
N LEU A 179 -1.66 -13.68 -6.82
CA LEU A 179 -2.15 -12.30 -6.71
C LEU A 179 -3.14 -11.93 -7.83
N GLU A 180 -2.85 -12.35 -9.07
CA GLU A 180 -3.71 -12.16 -10.24
C GLU A 180 -5.07 -12.86 -10.05
N ARG A 181 -5.10 -14.09 -9.51
CA ARG A 181 -6.34 -14.82 -9.19
C ARG A 181 -7.22 -14.12 -8.16
N SER A 182 -6.64 -13.27 -7.31
CA SER A 182 -7.36 -12.42 -6.37
C SER A 182 -7.70 -11.03 -6.95
N ASN A 183 -7.44 -10.80 -8.24
CA ASN A 183 -7.65 -9.55 -8.95
C ASN A 183 -6.93 -8.34 -8.34
N VAL A 184 -5.71 -8.55 -7.83
CA VAL A 184 -4.84 -7.44 -7.41
C VAL A 184 -4.33 -6.71 -8.65
N ASP A 185 -4.51 -5.39 -8.70
CA ASP A 185 -4.22 -4.62 -9.92
C ASP A 185 -2.73 -4.40 -10.15
N GLN A 186 -1.98 -4.16 -9.07
CA GLN A 186 -0.58 -3.76 -9.17
C GLN A 186 0.25 -4.38 -8.06
N VAL A 187 1.50 -4.67 -8.38
CA VAL A 187 2.49 -5.14 -7.42
C VAL A 187 3.66 -4.19 -7.43
N ILE A 188 3.98 -3.65 -6.26
CA ILE A 188 5.13 -2.78 -6.03
C ILE A 188 6.26 -3.64 -5.50
N LEU A 189 7.35 -3.70 -6.27
CA LEU A 189 8.53 -4.50 -5.94
C LEU A 189 9.44 -3.72 -5.00
N LEU A 190 9.54 -4.17 -3.75
CA LEU A 190 10.51 -3.64 -2.79
C LEU A 190 11.85 -4.37 -2.95
N ASN A 191 12.68 -3.87 -3.87
CA ASN A 191 13.97 -4.47 -4.19
C ASN A 191 15.15 -3.82 -3.45
N GLN A 192 15.09 -2.50 -3.25
CA GLN A 192 16.13 -1.74 -2.54
C GLN A 192 15.80 -1.67 -1.05
N ALA A 193 16.25 -2.67 -0.30
CA ALA A 193 16.14 -2.71 1.16
C ALA A 193 17.47 -3.15 1.79
N GLY A 194 17.73 -2.70 3.01
CA GLY A 194 18.93 -3.05 3.79
C GLY A 194 20.24 -2.95 2.99
N LYS A 195 20.96 -4.07 2.90
CA LYS A 195 22.29 -4.16 2.27
C LYS A 195 22.28 -4.86 0.89
N ASN A 196 21.13 -4.96 0.24
CA ASN A 196 21.07 -5.51 -1.13
C ASN A 196 22.02 -4.69 -2.03
N THR A 197 22.88 -5.38 -2.80
CA THR A 197 23.85 -4.69 -3.65
C THR A 197 23.18 -4.12 -4.90
N HIS A 198 23.78 -3.09 -5.50
CA HIS A 198 23.29 -2.54 -6.76
C HIS A 198 23.26 -3.59 -7.87
N GLU A 199 24.30 -4.44 -7.95
CA GLU A 199 24.42 -5.51 -8.94
C GLU A 199 23.32 -6.57 -8.77
N ASP A 200 23.05 -6.99 -7.54
CA ASP A 200 21.95 -7.93 -7.25
C ASP A 200 20.58 -7.34 -7.60
N ILE A 201 20.36 -6.06 -7.28
CA ILE A 201 19.11 -5.36 -7.62
C ILE A 201 18.90 -5.30 -9.14
N CYS A 202 19.92 -4.90 -9.89
CA CYS A 202 19.84 -4.77 -11.35
C CYS A 202 19.66 -6.14 -12.03
N SER A 203 20.49 -7.12 -11.69
CA SER A 203 20.39 -8.48 -12.26
C SER A 203 19.04 -9.13 -11.97
N SER A 204 18.50 -8.94 -10.75
CA SER A 204 17.15 -9.38 -10.36
C SER A 204 16.04 -8.74 -11.21
N LEU A 205 16.10 -7.42 -11.43
CA LEU A 205 15.13 -6.72 -12.26
C LEU A 205 15.22 -7.15 -13.73
N GLU A 206 16.44 -7.32 -14.26
CA GLU A 206 16.67 -7.78 -15.64
C GLU A 206 16.13 -9.20 -15.86
N LEU A 207 16.42 -10.11 -14.93
CA LEU A 207 15.95 -11.49 -14.99
C LEU A 207 14.41 -11.54 -14.94
N PHE A 208 13.80 -10.81 -14.01
CA PHE A 208 12.34 -10.72 -13.92
C PHE A 208 11.70 -10.11 -15.18
N ALA A 209 12.27 -9.03 -15.69
CA ALA A 209 11.79 -8.35 -16.89
C ALA A 209 11.87 -9.25 -18.13
N ARG A 210 12.87 -10.14 -18.20
CA ARG A 210 13.06 -11.07 -19.31
C ARG A 210 12.18 -12.32 -19.19
N GLU A 211 12.15 -12.97 -18.02
CA GLU A 211 11.61 -14.32 -17.86
C GLU A 211 10.15 -14.35 -17.36
N VAL A 212 9.71 -13.32 -16.63
CA VAL A 212 8.41 -13.36 -15.91
C VAL A 212 7.46 -12.28 -16.42
N MET A 213 7.91 -11.03 -16.46
CA MET A 213 7.09 -9.87 -16.80
C MET A 213 6.33 -9.96 -18.14
N PRO A 214 6.89 -10.52 -19.24
CA PRO A 214 6.19 -10.58 -20.52
C PRO A 214 4.88 -11.38 -20.46
N GLU A 215 4.83 -12.41 -19.62
CA GLU A 215 3.66 -13.27 -19.47
C GLU A 215 2.47 -12.51 -18.85
N PHE A 216 2.72 -11.70 -17.81
CA PHE A 216 1.69 -10.89 -17.16
C PHE A 216 1.29 -9.68 -18.01
N HIS A 217 2.22 -9.11 -18.78
CA HIS A 217 1.87 -8.08 -19.77
C HIS A 217 0.92 -8.60 -20.84
N ALA A 218 1.10 -9.84 -21.30
CA ALA A 218 0.19 -10.46 -22.27
C ALA A 218 -1.24 -10.64 -21.74
N ARG A 219 -1.37 -10.88 -20.42
CA ARG A 219 -2.67 -11.04 -19.73
C ARG A 219 -3.29 -9.74 -19.21
N HIS A 220 -2.56 -8.62 -19.24
CA HIS A 220 -3.02 -7.37 -18.62
C HIS A 220 -4.41 -6.91 -19.11
N GLY A 221 -4.74 -7.16 -20.39
CA GLY A 221 -6.06 -6.84 -20.95
C GLY A 221 -7.22 -7.58 -20.28
N GLU A 222 -7.00 -8.80 -19.76
CA GLU A 222 -8.02 -9.58 -19.04
C GLU A 222 -8.36 -8.93 -17.70
N GLN A 223 -7.35 -8.48 -16.95
CA GLN A 223 -7.53 -7.76 -15.68
C GLN A 223 -8.26 -6.42 -15.91
N GLU A 224 -7.89 -5.67 -16.95
CA GLU A 224 -8.54 -4.40 -17.27
C GLU A 224 -10.00 -4.61 -17.72
N ALA A 225 -10.29 -5.68 -18.46
CA ALA A 225 -11.66 -6.04 -18.83
C ALA A 225 -12.50 -6.44 -17.62
N TRP A 226 -11.96 -7.27 -16.72
CA TRP A 226 -12.62 -7.62 -15.46
C TRP A 226 -12.93 -6.36 -14.63
N LYS A 227 -11.94 -5.49 -14.44
CA LYS A 227 -12.08 -4.24 -13.70
C LYS A 227 -13.16 -3.35 -14.32
N ALA A 228 -13.14 -3.16 -15.64
CA ALA A 228 -14.13 -2.36 -16.33
C ALA A 228 -15.56 -2.91 -16.13
N ALA A 229 -15.74 -4.23 -16.23
CA ALA A 229 -17.03 -4.87 -16.02
C ALA A 229 -17.53 -4.76 -14.57
N VAL A 230 -16.64 -4.88 -13.57
CA VAL A 230 -16.98 -4.60 -12.15
C VAL A 230 -17.41 -3.15 -11.97
N LEU A 231 -16.64 -2.20 -12.49
CA LEU A 231 -16.95 -0.77 -12.34
C LEU A 231 -18.22 -0.34 -13.09
N ALA A 232 -18.58 -1.05 -14.17
CA ALA A 232 -19.83 -0.87 -14.90
C ALA A 232 -21.03 -1.57 -14.23
N GLY A 233 -20.80 -2.40 -13.21
CA GLY A 233 -21.83 -3.22 -12.56
C GLY A 233 -22.29 -4.42 -13.39
N GLU A 234 -21.53 -4.81 -14.42
CA GLU A 234 -21.78 -6.01 -15.23
C GLU A 234 -21.34 -7.29 -14.49
N ILE A 235 -20.31 -7.16 -13.64
CA ILE A 235 -19.89 -8.20 -12.70
C ILE A 235 -20.21 -7.71 -11.29
N GLU A 236 -21.13 -8.41 -10.63
CA GLU A 236 -21.43 -8.22 -9.21
C GLU A 236 -20.44 -9.05 -8.38
N LEU A 237 -19.69 -8.40 -7.48
CA LEU A 237 -18.74 -9.08 -6.62
C LEU A 237 -19.41 -9.53 -5.32
N GLU A 238 -19.12 -10.76 -4.91
CA GLU A 238 -19.54 -11.31 -3.63
C GLU A 238 -19.11 -10.40 -2.46
N ASP A 239 -20.03 -10.11 -1.54
CA ASP A 239 -19.74 -9.46 -0.26
C ASP A 239 -19.20 -10.50 0.73
N ILE A 240 -17.88 -10.69 0.69
CA ILE A 240 -17.18 -11.69 1.49
C ILE A 240 -17.06 -11.21 2.94
N ASP A 241 -17.36 -12.07 3.91
CA ASP A 241 -17.11 -11.78 5.32
C ASP A 241 -15.61 -11.49 5.55
N THR A 242 -15.33 -10.25 5.93
CA THR A 242 -13.97 -9.77 6.14
C THR A 242 -13.48 -9.89 7.59
N ASP A 243 -14.35 -10.24 8.54
CA ASP A 243 -13.98 -10.31 9.97
C ASP A 243 -12.82 -11.28 10.26
N PRO A 244 -12.73 -12.48 9.63
CA PRO A 244 -11.60 -13.38 9.80
C PRO A 244 -10.26 -12.80 9.34
N PHE A 245 -10.29 -11.79 8.48
CA PHE A 245 -9.12 -11.19 7.86
C PHE A 245 -8.83 -9.78 8.40
N ASN A 246 -9.61 -9.29 9.36
CA ASN A 246 -9.42 -7.96 9.94
C ASN A 246 -8.53 -8.02 11.18
N PHE A 247 -7.27 -7.64 11.02
CA PHE A 247 -6.30 -7.64 12.13
C PHE A 247 -6.31 -6.30 12.85
N ALA A 248 -6.72 -6.30 14.13
CA ALA A 248 -6.71 -5.09 14.96
C ALA A 248 -5.29 -4.59 15.23
N ALA A 249 -5.09 -3.27 15.16
CA ALA A 249 -3.86 -2.64 15.64
C ALA A 249 -3.69 -2.89 17.15
N ARG A 250 -2.50 -3.35 17.53
CA ARG A 250 -2.13 -3.58 18.95
C ARG A 250 -1.76 -2.30 19.69
N GLY A 251 -1.56 -1.19 18.98
CA GLY A 251 -1.17 0.09 19.56
C GLY A 251 -2.37 0.82 20.17
N LYS A 252 -2.30 1.12 21.47
CA LYS A 252 -3.15 2.18 22.05
C LYS A 252 -2.56 3.52 21.62
N PRO A 253 -3.35 4.45 21.05
CA PRO A 253 -2.88 5.79 20.75
C PRO A 253 -2.21 6.42 21.97
N THR A 254 -1.05 7.05 21.78
CA THR A 254 -0.33 7.76 22.85
C THR A 254 -1.15 8.90 23.45
N LEU A 255 -2.08 9.45 22.67
CA LEU A 255 -3.10 10.39 23.11
C LEU A 255 -4.49 9.82 22.79
N LYS A 256 -5.35 9.76 23.82
CA LYS A 256 -6.76 9.41 23.61
C LYS A 256 -7.44 10.55 22.85
N SER A 257 -8.18 10.20 21.79
CA SER A 257 -9.10 11.15 21.14
C SER A 257 -10.10 11.67 22.17
N SER A 258 -10.24 12.99 22.27
CA SER A 258 -11.31 13.65 23.03
C SER A 258 -12.65 13.65 22.28
N LYS A 259 -12.64 13.31 20.99
CA LYS A 259 -13.85 13.12 20.18
C LYS A 259 -14.32 11.67 20.31
N GLU A 260 -15.63 11.48 20.45
CA GLU A 260 -16.28 10.16 20.42
C GLU A 260 -15.79 9.34 19.21
N ALA A 261 -15.73 8.03 19.36
CA ALA A 261 -15.37 7.11 18.28
C ALA A 261 -16.32 7.36 17.09
N ARG A 262 -15.81 7.97 16.04
CA ARG A 262 -16.58 8.27 14.82
C ARG A 262 -16.00 7.46 13.68
N ASN A 263 -16.90 6.79 12.96
CA ASN A 263 -16.60 5.88 11.87
C ASN A 263 -15.76 6.62 10.80
N MET A 264 -14.63 6.04 10.40
CA MET A 264 -13.75 6.57 9.35
C MET A 264 -14.51 6.82 8.04
N ILE A 265 -15.55 6.02 7.77
CA ILE A 265 -16.40 6.12 6.58
C ILE A 265 -17.30 7.37 6.65
N SER A 266 -17.79 7.76 7.84
CA SER A 266 -18.69 8.93 7.99
C SER A 266 -18.00 10.30 7.91
N GLY A 267 -16.72 10.35 7.52
CA GLY A 267 -16.14 11.54 6.88
C GLY A 267 -15.78 12.75 7.76
N VAL A 268 -15.59 12.59 9.08
CA VAL A 268 -15.09 13.70 9.93
C VAL A 268 -13.97 13.24 10.85
N THR A 269 -12.73 13.47 10.43
CA THR A 269 -11.57 13.47 11.34
C THR A 269 -11.00 14.88 11.39
N GLY A 270 -11.07 15.50 12.58
CA GLY A 270 -10.40 16.75 12.89
C GLY A 270 -9.09 16.48 13.62
N ARG A 271 -8.04 17.25 13.31
CA ARG A 271 -6.79 17.25 14.09
C ARG A 271 -7.04 17.84 15.48
N PRO A 272 -6.32 17.39 16.53
CA PRO A 272 -6.32 18.06 17.82
C PRO A 272 -5.81 19.49 17.66
N GLU A 273 -6.28 20.39 18.52
CA GLU A 273 -5.60 21.67 18.78
C GLU A 273 -4.12 21.35 19.07
N ALA A 274 -3.24 21.65 18.11
CA ALA A 274 -1.84 21.80 18.43
C ALA A 274 -1.78 22.99 19.37
N GLN A 275 -1.40 22.76 20.64
CA GLN A 275 -1.06 23.85 21.53
C GLN A 275 -0.07 24.74 20.77
N SER A 276 -0.44 26.00 20.58
CA SER A 276 0.50 27.02 20.15
C SER A 276 1.67 26.95 21.12
N VAL A 277 2.86 26.63 20.60
CA VAL A 277 4.09 26.88 21.35
C VAL A 277 4.11 28.38 21.58
N ALA A 278 4.01 28.77 22.85
CA ALA A 278 4.15 30.17 23.29
C ALA A 278 5.57 30.66 22.99
#